data_AF-A0A6P4XTM5-F1
#
_entry.id   AF-A0A6P4XTM5-F1
#
_cell.length_a   1.000
_cell.length_b   1.000
_cell.length_c   1.000
_cell.angle_alpha   90.00
_cell.angle_beta   90.00
_cell.angle_gamma   90.00
#
_symmetry.space_group_name_H-M   'P 1'
#
loop_
_entity.id
_entity.type
_entity.pdbx_description
1 polymer ?
#
loop_
_entity_poly.entity_id
_entity_poly.type
_entity_poly.pdbx_seq_one_letter_code
_entity_poly.pdbx_strand_id
1 'polypeptide(L)'
;LLPPDGSGYTRRTEDELFMACLRAGLHDNKNIKHVCLISAKTGYGVEALITEIQTMWGYRGDVYLLGNTNVGKSTLFNRLLESDFCQQKAEEVFQRATISQWPGTTLNLLRFPMINPERKARLAVRKKRLWERNKMLRSRPTQQMEQMERKAYVVGHVGRTDSQELLYEEDAEAELSFSTSLRKLSGDPEDGWTMAEGDLSHRQELQREDRTKTPSGLAQIFEGGKWVCDTPGYINDQQILNLLTSEELSKVIPSRPIIPRTAVLRPGQTLFLAALGRVDYVEGLNSIFLTVFASSDLPLHVCALKRADDLYARHAGKIDLLKV
;
A
#
# COMPACT_ATOMS: atom_id res chain seq x y z
N LEU A 1 -8.22 -2.99 -8.33
CA LEU A 1 -7.85 -2.09 -9.43
C LEU A 1 -9.05 -1.24 -9.76
N LEU A 2 -8.80 -0.05 -10.29
CA LEU A 2 -9.87 0.81 -10.74
C LEU A 2 -10.66 0.07 -11.83
N PRO A 3 -12.00 0.12 -11.81
CA PRO A 3 -12.82 -0.52 -12.82
C PRO A 3 -12.50 0.09 -14.20
N PRO A 4 -12.35 -0.74 -15.25
CA PRO A 4 -12.04 -0.26 -16.59
C PRO A 4 -13.22 0.54 -17.16
N ASP A 5 -12.96 1.75 -17.64
CA ASP A 5 -13.94 2.60 -18.32
C ASP A 5 -13.76 2.62 -19.85
N GLY A 6 -12.67 2.02 -20.36
CA GLY A 6 -12.35 1.93 -21.78
C GLY A 6 -10.91 1.49 -22.01
N SER A 7 -10.49 1.38 -23.28
CA SER A 7 -9.10 1.07 -23.62
C SER A 7 -8.16 2.16 -23.09
N GLY A 8 -7.02 1.77 -22.50
CA GLY A 8 -6.03 2.73 -21.97
C GLY A 8 -6.43 3.47 -20.68
N TYR A 9 -7.45 3.00 -19.94
CA TYR A 9 -7.92 3.65 -18.71
C TYR A 9 -6.83 3.85 -17.64
N THR A 10 -5.91 2.89 -17.51
CA THR A 10 -4.79 2.99 -16.56
C THR A 10 -3.87 4.15 -16.89
N ARG A 11 -3.53 4.32 -18.17
CA ARG A 11 -2.69 5.43 -18.64
C ARG A 11 -3.36 6.77 -18.44
N ARG A 12 -4.66 6.88 -18.78
CA ARG A 12 -5.44 8.10 -18.50
C ARG A 12 -5.43 8.46 -17.02
N THR A 13 -5.55 7.45 -16.15
CA THR A 13 -5.52 7.67 -14.69
C THR A 13 -4.14 8.16 -14.25
N GLU A 14 -3.06 7.58 -14.77
CA GLU A 14 -1.69 8.03 -14.49
C GLU A 14 -1.45 9.46 -14.96
N ASP A 15 -1.90 9.80 -16.17
CA ASP A 15 -1.81 11.14 -16.74
C ASP A 15 -2.60 12.15 -15.89
N GLU A 16 -3.83 11.82 -15.47
CA GLU A 16 -4.64 12.70 -14.62
C GLU A 16 -4.03 12.87 -13.22
N LEU A 17 -3.44 11.81 -12.65
CA LEU A 17 -2.71 11.89 -11.38
C LEU A 17 -1.50 12.81 -11.49
N PHE A 18 -0.73 12.69 -12.59
CA PHE A 18 0.38 13.58 -12.87
C PHE A 18 -0.08 15.05 -13.00
N MET A 19 -1.18 15.29 -13.74
CA MET A 19 -1.77 16.62 -13.85
C MET A 19 -2.28 17.15 -12.50
N ALA A 20 -2.82 16.29 -11.63
CA ALA A 20 -3.22 16.66 -10.28
C ALA A 20 -2.02 17.08 -9.42
N CYS A 21 -0.89 16.37 -9.51
CA CYS A 21 0.36 16.77 -8.86
C CYS A 21 0.82 18.16 -9.31
N LEU A 22 0.77 18.43 -10.63
CA LEU A 22 1.11 19.75 -11.17
C LEU A 22 0.16 20.83 -10.63
N ARG A 23 -1.16 20.60 -10.63
CA ARG A 23 -2.14 21.57 -10.08
C ARG A 23 -1.95 21.83 -8.58
N ALA A 24 -1.44 20.84 -7.85
CA ALA A 24 -1.18 20.94 -6.42
C ALA A 24 0.14 21.66 -6.06
N GLY A 25 0.92 22.12 -7.05
CA GLY A 25 2.17 22.84 -6.77
C GLY A 25 3.44 22.02 -7.00
N LEU A 26 3.35 20.74 -7.37
CA LEU A 26 4.51 19.88 -7.62
C LEU A 26 5.06 20.14 -9.04
N HIS A 27 5.46 21.38 -9.31
CA HIS A 27 5.64 21.92 -10.66
C HIS A 27 6.94 21.57 -11.37
N ASP A 28 7.89 20.90 -10.71
CA ASP A 28 9.18 20.65 -11.33
C ASP A 28 9.26 19.21 -11.84
N ASN A 29 9.28 19.04 -13.18
CA ASN A 29 9.64 17.78 -13.84
C ASN A 29 11.04 17.29 -13.41
N LYS A 30 11.83 18.12 -12.71
CA LYS A 30 13.06 17.70 -12.04
C LYS A 30 12.78 16.87 -10.78
N ASN A 31 11.69 17.11 -10.07
CA ASN A 31 11.39 16.49 -8.77
C ASN A 31 10.50 15.25 -8.92
N ILE A 32 9.52 15.26 -9.82
CA ILE A 32 8.71 14.07 -10.11
C ILE A 32 9.45 13.22 -11.15
N LYS A 33 10.08 12.13 -10.71
CA LYS A 33 10.80 11.21 -11.62
C LYS A 33 9.88 10.22 -12.33
N HIS A 34 8.81 9.79 -11.66
CA HIS A 34 7.91 8.77 -12.17
C HIS A 34 6.56 8.78 -11.44
N VAL A 35 5.50 8.43 -12.16
CA VAL A 35 4.14 8.23 -11.63
C VAL A 35 3.70 6.83 -12.05
N CYS A 36 3.17 6.05 -11.10
CA CYS A 36 2.69 4.70 -11.37
C CYS A 36 1.49 4.35 -10.50
N LEU A 37 0.62 3.48 -11.02
CA LEU A 37 -0.45 2.88 -10.23
C LEU A 37 0.02 1.60 -9.57
N ILE A 38 -0.21 1.51 -8.26
CA ILE A 38 0.13 0.32 -7.48
C ILE A 38 -1.05 -0.16 -6.62
N SER A 39 -1.01 -1.42 -6.23
CA SER A 39 -1.77 -1.93 -5.11
C SER A 39 -0.83 -2.65 -4.16
N ALA A 40 -0.53 -2.03 -3.02
CA ALA A 40 0.30 -2.66 -1.99
C ALA A 40 -0.34 -3.96 -1.47
N LYS A 41 -1.68 -4.04 -1.39
CA LYS A 41 -2.41 -5.23 -0.96
C LYS A 41 -2.29 -6.39 -1.95
N THR A 42 -2.46 -6.13 -3.26
CA THR A 42 -2.42 -7.21 -4.27
C THR A 42 -1.05 -7.41 -4.90
N GLY A 43 -0.08 -6.52 -4.61
CA GLY A 43 1.24 -6.47 -5.24
C GLY A 43 1.24 -5.92 -6.68
N TYR A 44 0.09 -5.49 -7.21
CA TYR A 44 0.03 -4.90 -8.55
C TYR A 44 0.93 -3.66 -8.64
N GLY A 45 1.71 -3.54 -9.71
CA GLY A 45 2.59 -2.39 -9.97
C GLY A 45 3.82 -2.26 -9.06
N VAL A 46 3.87 -2.94 -7.91
CA VAL A 46 4.96 -2.80 -6.93
C VAL A 46 6.32 -3.26 -7.50
N GLU A 47 6.36 -4.34 -8.29
CA GLU A 47 7.59 -4.79 -8.96
C GLU A 47 8.12 -3.75 -9.97
N ALA A 48 7.20 -3.08 -10.68
CA ALA A 48 7.57 -2.00 -11.60
C ALA A 48 8.10 -0.81 -10.81
N LEU A 49 7.42 -0.39 -9.74
CA LEU A 49 7.88 0.66 -8.84
C LEU A 49 9.30 0.38 -8.30
N ILE A 50 9.59 -0.82 -7.81
CA ILE A 50 10.93 -1.19 -7.32
C ILE A 50 11.97 -1.04 -8.44
N THR A 51 11.64 -1.50 -9.65
CA THR A 51 12.53 -1.42 -10.82
C THR A 51 12.83 0.03 -11.18
N GLU A 52 11.81 0.88 -11.16
CA GLU A 52 11.91 2.31 -11.44
C GLU A 52 12.76 3.02 -10.37
N ILE A 53 12.53 2.76 -9.08
CA ILE A 53 13.36 3.30 -8.00
C ILE A 53 14.82 2.86 -8.17
N GLN A 54 15.08 1.57 -8.39
CA GLN A 54 16.44 1.05 -8.56
C GLN A 54 17.13 1.59 -9.82
N THR A 55 16.39 1.89 -10.88
CA THR A 55 16.95 2.40 -12.14
C THR A 55 17.21 3.90 -12.09
N MET A 56 16.29 4.69 -11.53
CA MET A 56 16.40 6.16 -11.50
C MET A 56 17.17 6.68 -10.29
N TRP A 57 16.90 6.11 -9.09
CA TRP A 57 17.55 6.52 -7.85
C TRP A 57 18.81 5.70 -7.55
N GLY A 58 18.76 4.39 -7.82
CA GLY A 58 19.87 3.47 -7.55
C GLY A 58 20.16 3.34 -6.06
N TYR A 59 21.39 3.71 -5.65
CA TYR A 59 21.86 3.66 -4.26
C TYR A 59 22.32 5.03 -3.73
N ARG A 60 21.82 6.12 -4.32
CA ARG A 60 22.31 7.49 -4.06
C ARG A 60 21.99 8.02 -2.66
N GLY A 61 21.03 7.41 -1.96
CA GLY A 61 20.60 7.86 -0.64
C GLY A 61 19.46 7.02 -0.10
N ASP A 62 19.01 7.38 1.11
CA ASP A 62 17.85 6.75 1.75
C ASP A 62 16.56 7.10 1.02
N VAL A 63 15.55 6.24 1.18
CA VAL A 63 14.23 6.37 0.58
C VAL A 63 13.21 6.56 1.69
N TYR A 64 12.48 7.68 1.65
CA TYR A 64 11.46 8.01 2.64
C TYR A 64 10.08 7.87 2.01
N LEU A 65 9.21 7.07 2.63
CA LEU A 65 7.81 6.97 2.24
C LEU A 65 7.04 8.10 2.91
N LEU A 66 6.54 9.04 2.11
CA LEU A 66 5.73 10.17 2.57
C LEU A 66 4.28 10.03 2.11
N GLY A 67 3.34 10.49 2.94
CA GLY A 67 1.93 10.55 2.57
C GLY A 67 1.01 10.73 3.78
N ASN A 68 -0.27 10.95 3.50
CA ASN A 68 -1.26 11.14 4.55
C ASN A 68 -1.55 9.84 5.31
N THR A 69 -2.21 9.94 6.45
CA THR A 69 -2.81 8.77 7.11
C THR A 69 -3.83 8.08 6.19
N ASN A 70 -3.93 6.76 6.29
CA ASN A 70 -4.89 5.92 5.53
C ASN A 70 -4.66 5.82 4.00
N VAL A 71 -3.54 6.30 3.47
CA VAL A 71 -3.20 6.14 2.03
C VAL A 71 -2.60 4.77 1.68
N GLY A 72 -2.30 3.93 2.69
CA GLY A 72 -1.70 2.60 2.49
C GLY A 72 -0.18 2.56 2.53
N LYS A 73 0.47 3.60 3.08
CA LYS A 73 1.93 3.70 3.22
C LYS A 73 2.53 2.51 4.01
N SER A 74 1.97 2.17 5.17
CA SER A 74 2.46 1.04 5.99
C SER A 74 2.25 -0.31 5.29
N THR A 75 1.18 -0.45 4.51
CA THR A 75 0.96 -1.62 3.65
C THR A 75 2.04 -1.71 2.56
N LEU A 76 2.39 -0.58 1.93
CA LEU A 76 3.48 -0.53 0.95
C LEU A 76 4.83 -0.85 1.59
N PHE A 77 5.12 -0.28 2.77
CA PHE A 77 6.34 -0.55 3.51
C PHE A 77 6.53 -2.04 3.79
N ASN A 78 5.51 -2.70 4.35
CA ASN A 78 5.53 -4.16 4.58
C ASN A 78 5.73 -4.92 3.28
N ARG A 79 5.10 -4.46 2.19
CA ARG A 79 5.27 -5.13 0.90
C ARG A 79 6.68 -4.99 0.34
N LEU A 80 7.32 -3.85 0.54
CA LEU A 80 8.70 -3.60 0.13
C LEU A 80 9.69 -4.39 1.00
N LEU A 81 9.41 -4.52 2.30
CA LEU A 81 10.17 -5.34 3.24
C LEU A 81 10.23 -6.81 2.79
N GLU A 82 9.12 -7.34 2.28
CA GLU A 82 8.99 -8.72 1.77
C GLU A 82 9.53 -8.89 0.33
N SER A 83 9.98 -7.82 -0.32
CA SER A 83 10.41 -7.83 -1.73
C SER A 83 11.93 -7.86 -1.90
N ASP A 84 12.38 -7.94 -3.15
CA ASP A 84 13.79 -7.74 -3.55
C ASP A 84 14.37 -6.36 -3.21
N PHE A 85 13.54 -5.41 -2.78
CA PHE A 85 14.01 -4.10 -2.36
C PHE A 85 14.72 -4.13 -1.00
N CYS A 86 14.34 -5.10 -0.16
CA CYS A 86 14.93 -5.36 1.14
C CYS A 86 16.05 -6.41 1.04
N GLN A 87 17.06 -6.30 1.90
CA GLN A 87 18.08 -7.33 2.02
C GLN A 87 17.50 -8.62 2.62
N GLN A 88 17.75 -9.79 2.00
CA GLN A 88 17.06 -11.06 2.28
C GLN A 88 17.03 -11.49 3.76
N LYS A 89 18.06 -11.15 4.54
CA LYS A 89 18.18 -11.55 5.96
C LYS A 89 17.68 -10.48 6.94
N ALA A 90 17.16 -9.36 6.44
CA ALA A 90 16.69 -8.24 7.24
C ALA A 90 15.22 -8.42 7.68
N GLU A 91 14.39 -9.11 6.91
CA GLU A 91 12.97 -9.26 7.24
C GLU A 91 12.71 -9.93 8.59
N GLU A 92 13.50 -10.93 8.97
CA GLU A 92 13.34 -11.66 10.24
C GLU A 92 13.69 -10.79 11.46
N VAL A 93 14.44 -9.72 11.24
CA VAL A 93 15.03 -8.87 12.28
C VAL A 93 14.26 -7.56 12.45
N PHE A 94 13.71 -7.01 11.35
CA PHE A 94 13.03 -5.72 11.38
C PHE A 94 11.52 -5.84 11.61
N GLN A 95 10.99 -4.90 12.38
CA GLN A 95 9.57 -4.86 12.72
C GLN A 95 8.72 -4.47 11.50
N ARG A 96 7.63 -5.22 11.30
CA ARG A 96 6.59 -4.88 10.33
C ARG A 96 5.82 -3.63 10.79
N ALA A 97 5.47 -2.77 9.85
CA ALA A 97 4.65 -1.60 10.10
C ALA A 97 3.21 -2.00 10.44
N THR A 98 2.59 -1.31 11.39
CA THR A 98 1.19 -1.53 11.76
C THR A 98 0.27 -1.03 10.65
N ILE A 99 -0.65 -1.89 10.21
CA ILE A 99 -1.69 -1.55 9.23
C ILE A 99 -3.00 -1.40 10.00
N SER A 100 -3.54 -0.19 10.07
CA SER A 100 -4.86 0.09 10.62
C SER A 100 -5.58 1.13 9.77
N GLN A 101 -6.91 1.15 9.84
CA GLN A 101 -7.77 2.13 9.16
C GLN A 101 -7.94 3.42 9.97
N TRP A 102 -7.54 3.41 11.25
CA TRP A 102 -7.58 4.59 12.10
C TRP A 102 -6.32 5.45 11.91
N PRO A 103 -6.43 6.79 11.81
CA PRO A 103 -5.27 7.67 11.72
C PRO A 103 -4.27 7.47 12.87
N GLY A 104 -2.96 7.58 12.57
CA GLY A 104 -1.90 7.48 13.57
C GLY A 104 -1.24 6.11 13.72
N THR A 105 -1.33 5.25 12.70
CA THR A 105 -0.82 3.86 12.75
C THR A 105 0.71 3.74 12.86
N THR A 106 1.46 4.78 12.50
CA THR A 106 2.93 4.82 12.58
C THR A 106 3.33 5.90 13.60
N LEU A 107 3.54 5.51 14.86
CA LEU A 107 3.98 6.42 15.93
C LEU A 107 5.50 6.66 15.92
N ASN A 108 6.29 5.69 15.44
CA ASN A 108 7.74 5.75 15.36
C ASN A 108 8.22 5.54 13.91
N LEU A 109 9.34 6.18 13.54
CA LEU A 109 9.96 5.98 12.24
C LEU A 109 10.50 4.55 12.15
N LEU A 110 9.89 3.74 11.29
CA LEU A 110 10.34 2.37 11.01
C LEU A 110 11.27 2.39 9.80
N ARG A 111 12.27 1.51 9.77
CA ARG A 111 13.20 1.43 8.64
C ARG A 111 13.74 0.01 8.40
N PHE A 112 14.06 -0.30 7.15
CA PHE A 112 14.79 -1.50 6.77
C PHE A 112 15.93 -1.17 5.77
N PRO A 113 17.00 -1.98 5.71
CA PRO A 113 18.12 -1.75 4.81
C PRO A 113 17.74 -2.06 3.35
N MET A 114 18.03 -1.10 2.47
CA MET A 114 17.85 -1.22 1.04
C MET A 114 18.96 -2.06 0.43
N ILE A 115 18.60 -2.96 -0.48
CA ILE A 115 19.58 -3.74 -1.23
C ILE A 115 20.49 -2.82 -2.05
N ASN A 116 21.81 -3.09 -2.08
CA ASN A 116 22.71 -2.38 -2.98
C ASN A 116 22.57 -2.92 -4.42
N PRO A 117 22.04 -2.14 -5.38
CA PRO A 117 21.90 -2.55 -6.78
C PRO A 117 23.24 -2.73 -7.52
N GLU A 118 24.37 -2.21 -7.01
CA GLU A 118 25.68 -2.28 -7.66
C GLU A 118 26.26 -3.70 -7.75
N ARG A 119 25.65 -4.68 -7.06
CA ARG A 119 25.81 -6.10 -7.40
C ARG A 119 25.08 -6.38 -8.73
N LYS A 120 25.63 -5.88 -9.85
CA LYS A 120 25.04 -5.89 -11.21
C LYS A 120 24.44 -7.24 -11.62
N ALA A 121 25.06 -8.34 -11.21
CA ALA A 121 24.57 -9.70 -11.45
C ALA A 121 23.12 -9.88 -10.97
N ARG A 122 22.78 -9.36 -9.79
CA ARG A 122 21.46 -9.52 -9.18
C ARG A 122 20.36 -8.74 -9.89
N LEU A 123 20.65 -7.51 -10.36
CA LEU A 123 19.70 -6.75 -11.18
C LEU A 123 19.43 -7.45 -12.52
N ALA A 124 20.46 -8.05 -13.12
CA ALA A 124 20.31 -8.83 -14.36
C ALA A 124 19.43 -10.07 -14.13
N VAL A 125 19.68 -10.84 -13.07
CA VAL A 125 18.85 -12.00 -12.69
C VAL A 125 17.41 -11.58 -12.41
N ARG A 126 17.20 -10.49 -11.65
CA ARG A 126 15.86 -9.94 -11.39
C ARG A 126 15.14 -9.54 -12.68
N LYS A 127 15.83 -8.85 -13.60
CA LYS A 127 15.28 -8.49 -14.93
C LYS A 127 14.91 -9.73 -15.74
N LYS A 128 15.75 -10.77 -15.74
CA LYS A 128 15.48 -12.05 -16.42
C LYS A 128 14.24 -12.72 -15.84
N ARG A 129 14.14 -12.86 -14.51
CA ARG A 129 12.96 -13.42 -13.83
C ARG A 129 11.67 -12.66 -14.17
N LEU A 130 11.72 -11.32 -14.14
CA LEU A 130 10.56 -10.49 -14.48
C LEU A 130 10.17 -10.62 -15.96
N TRP A 131 11.15 -10.71 -16.86
CA TRP A 131 10.92 -10.93 -18.29
C TRP A 131 10.29 -12.29 -18.58
N GLU A 132 10.83 -13.38 -17.99
CA GLU A 132 10.29 -14.74 -18.12
C GLU A 132 8.84 -14.79 -17.62
N ARG A 133 8.57 -14.18 -16.46
CA ARG A 133 7.22 -14.08 -15.91
C ARG A 133 6.28 -13.30 -16.82
N ASN A 134 6.70 -12.16 -17.34
CA ASN A 134 5.90 -11.35 -18.25
C ASN A 134 5.65 -12.08 -19.57
N LYS A 135 6.64 -12.83 -20.08
CA LYS A 135 6.48 -13.70 -21.25
C LYS A 135 5.44 -14.78 -21.00
N MET A 136 5.51 -15.48 -19.86
CA MET A 136 4.52 -16.49 -19.45
C MET A 136 3.11 -15.91 -19.35
N LEU A 137 2.96 -14.71 -18.77
CA LEU A 137 1.66 -14.05 -18.66
C LEU A 137 1.07 -13.71 -20.03
N ARG A 138 1.91 -13.25 -20.98
CA ARG A 138 1.49 -12.95 -22.36
C ARG A 138 1.12 -14.20 -23.16
N SER A 139 1.70 -15.35 -22.84
CA SER A 139 1.42 -16.62 -23.53
C SER A 139 0.23 -17.40 -22.96
N ARG A 140 -0.42 -16.92 -21.89
CA ARG A 140 -1.59 -17.60 -21.33
C ARG A 140 -2.80 -17.43 -22.25
N PRO A 141 -3.54 -18.51 -22.57
CA PRO A 141 -4.72 -18.43 -23.40
C PRO A 141 -5.79 -17.57 -22.73
N THR A 142 -6.45 -16.73 -23.53
CA THR A 142 -7.41 -15.69 -23.12
C THR A 142 -8.52 -16.22 -22.21
N GLN A 143 -8.92 -17.49 -22.37
CA GLN A 143 -9.97 -18.13 -21.55
C GLN A 143 -9.60 -18.33 -20.07
N GLN A 144 -8.32 -18.57 -19.75
CA GLN A 144 -7.86 -18.61 -18.35
C GLN A 144 -7.74 -17.20 -17.77
N MET A 145 -7.45 -16.20 -18.61
CA MET A 145 -7.50 -14.80 -18.22
C MET A 145 -8.93 -14.35 -17.94
N GLU A 146 -9.93 -14.69 -18.76
CA GLU A 146 -11.35 -14.39 -18.53
C GLU A 146 -11.88 -15.00 -17.22
N GLN A 147 -11.47 -16.23 -16.87
CA GLN A 147 -11.81 -16.84 -15.57
C GLN A 147 -11.11 -16.14 -14.40
N MET A 148 -9.92 -15.58 -14.61
CA MET A 148 -9.22 -14.75 -13.62
C MET A 148 -9.78 -13.32 -13.56
N GLU A 149 -10.27 -12.76 -14.65
CA GLU A 149 -10.95 -11.44 -14.74
C GLU A 149 -12.26 -11.44 -13.95
N ARG A 150 -12.94 -12.61 -13.86
CA ARG A 150 -14.08 -12.81 -12.95
C ARG A 150 -13.70 -12.65 -11.47
N LYS A 151 -12.42 -12.77 -11.11
CA LYS A 151 -11.89 -12.28 -9.82
C LYS A 151 -11.45 -10.84 -10.05
N ALA A 152 -12.25 -9.87 -9.59
CA ALA A 152 -12.13 -8.46 -9.98
C ALA A 152 -10.88 -7.67 -9.48
N TYR A 153 -9.74 -8.34 -9.31
CA TYR A 153 -8.42 -7.74 -9.09
C TYR A 153 -7.35 -8.39 -9.96
N VAL A 154 -6.54 -7.59 -10.66
CA VAL A 154 -5.22 -8.06 -11.11
C VAL A 154 -4.34 -8.18 -9.87
N VAL A 155 -3.89 -9.40 -9.63
CA VAL A 155 -2.94 -9.72 -8.57
C VAL A 155 -1.53 -9.60 -9.15
N GLY A 156 -0.71 -8.75 -8.53
CA GLY A 156 0.70 -8.67 -8.86
C GLY A 156 1.49 -9.60 -7.94
N HIS A 157 2.22 -10.55 -8.52
CA HIS A 157 3.20 -11.28 -7.73
C HIS A 157 4.43 -10.38 -7.53
N VAL A 158 4.72 -10.06 -6.27
CA VAL A 158 5.97 -9.43 -5.85
C VAL A 158 6.73 -10.48 -5.05
N GLY A 159 7.97 -10.73 -5.45
CA GLY A 159 8.75 -11.86 -4.98
C GLY A 159 10.20 -11.50 -4.72
N ARG A 160 10.97 -12.53 -4.35
CA ARG A 160 12.42 -12.45 -4.15
C ARG A 160 13.18 -13.23 -5.22
N THR A 161 14.35 -12.72 -5.58
CA THR A 161 15.33 -13.39 -6.44
C THR A 161 16.24 -14.16 -5.49
N ASP A 162 16.20 -15.49 -5.55
CA ASP A 162 16.97 -16.35 -4.66
C ASP A 162 18.47 -16.22 -4.91
N SER A 163 19.26 -16.26 -3.83
CA SER A 163 20.73 -16.25 -3.95
C SER A 163 21.27 -17.54 -4.57
N GLN A 164 20.52 -18.64 -4.55
CA GLN A 164 20.94 -19.89 -5.20
C GLN A 164 20.99 -19.77 -6.73
N GLU A 165 20.20 -18.87 -7.34
CA GLU A 165 20.29 -18.57 -8.79
C GLU A 165 21.55 -17.76 -9.16
N LEU A 166 22.23 -17.17 -8.16
CA LEU A 166 23.48 -16.43 -8.32
C LEU A 166 24.73 -17.30 -8.10
N LEU A 167 24.59 -18.60 -7.79
CA LEU A 167 25.73 -19.50 -7.52
C LEU A 167 26.48 -19.99 -8.77
N TYR A 168 26.30 -19.32 -9.90
CA TYR A 168 27.22 -19.44 -11.03
C TYR A 168 27.89 -18.08 -11.22
N GLU A 169 29.15 -18.03 -10.78
CA GLU A 169 30.13 -16.94 -10.86
C GLU A 169 30.20 -15.96 -9.66
N GLU A 170 31.15 -16.32 -8.79
CA GLU A 170 32.01 -15.54 -7.88
C GLU A 170 31.48 -15.02 -6.51
N ASP A 171 32.20 -15.49 -5.48
CA ASP A 171 32.33 -15.05 -4.08
C ASP A 171 31.30 -15.48 -3.02
N ALA A 172 31.46 -16.73 -2.56
CA ALA A 172 30.75 -17.35 -1.43
C ALA A 172 31.22 -16.88 -0.03
N GLU A 173 32.36 -16.22 0.10
CA GLU A 173 32.96 -15.88 1.41
C GLU A 173 32.28 -14.70 2.13
N ALA A 174 31.76 -13.72 1.38
CA ALA A 174 31.10 -12.54 1.95
C ALA A 174 29.70 -12.84 2.53
N GLU A 175 28.98 -13.84 1.98
CA GLU A 175 27.67 -14.24 2.50
C GLU A 175 27.76 -15.03 3.80
N LEU A 176 28.87 -15.76 4.01
CA LEU A 176 29.13 -16.62 5.16
C LEU A 176 29.44 -15.80 6.42
N SER A 177 30.33 -14.81 6.31
CA SER A 177 30.65 -13.87 7.41
C SER A 177 29.40 -13.11 7.92
N PHE A 178 28.51 -12.75 6.98
CA PHE A 178 27.29 -12.00 7.28
C PHE A 178 26.19 -12.87 7.90
N SER A 179 26.00 -14.13 7.47
CA SER A 179 25.03 -15.05 8.12
C SER A 179 25.46 -15.41 9.54
N THR A 180 26.76 -15.60 9.79
CA THR A 180 27.29 -15.92 11.12
C THR A 180 27.06 -14.77 12.10
N SER A 181 27.18 -13.52 11.65
CA SER A 181 26.96 -12.33 12.48
C SER A 181 25.48 -12.12 12.83
N LEU A 182 24.55 -12.49 11.94
CA LEU A 182 23.11 -12.41 12.18
C LEU A 182 22.57 -13.53 13.09
N ARG A 183 23.07 -14.77 12.95
CA ARG A 183 22.73 -15.87 13.88
C ARG A 183 23.10 -15.57 15.33
N LYS A 184 24.19 -14.82 15.55
CA LYS A 184 24.57 -14.36 16.89
C LYS A 184 23.61 -13.32 17.49
N LEU A 185 22.78 -12.68 16.68
CA LEU A 185 21.82 -11.65 17.10
C LEU A 185 20.40 -12.22 17.29
N SER A 186 20.02 -13.22 16.47
CA SER A 186 18.84 -14.04 16.72
C SER A 186 19.22 -15.14 17.71
N GLY A 187 19.24 -14.83 19.01
CA GLY A 187 19.62 -15.83 20.03
C GLY A 187 18.94 -17.18 19.79
N ASP A 188 19.75 -18.22 19.55
CA ASP A 188 19.24 -19.58 19.40
C ASP A 188 18.56 -20.02 20.71
N PRO A 189 17.37 -20.63 20.65
CA PRO A 189 16.72 -21.22 21.81
C PRO A 189 17.31 -22.61 22.07
N GLU A 190 18.57 -22.67 22.50
CA GLU A 190 19.12 -23.84 23.15
C GLU A 190 19.65 -23.43 24.52
N ASP A 191 18.81 -23.56 25.54
CA ASP A 191 19.20 -24.27 26.76
C ASP A 191 17.96 -24.55 27.62
N GLY A 192 17.94 -25.75 28.19
CA GLY A 192 16.83 -26.29 28.96
C GLY A 192 16.37 -25.37 30.08
N TRP A 193 15.05 -25.25 30.21
CA TRP A 193 14.38 -24.60 31.33
C TRP A 193 14.77 -25.27 32.65
N THR A 194 15.74 -24.70 33.36
CA THR A 194 15.88 -24.90 34.81
C THR A 194 15.31 -23.68 35.51
N MET A 195 14.19 -23.89 36.19
CA MET A 195 13.51 -22.90 37.01
C MET A 195 14.39 -22.61 38.23
N ALA A 196 14.82 -21.35 38.37
CA ALA A 196 15.30 -20.82 39.63
C ALA A 196 14.35 -19.69 40.07
N GLU A 197 13.69 -19.91 41.20
CA GLU A 197 12.86 -18.93 41.91
C GLU A 197 13.74 -17.77 42.39
N GLY A 198 13.32 -16.52 42.17
CA GLY A 198 14.04 -15.37 42.70
C GLY A 198 13.57 -14.00 42.20
N ASP A 199 12.80 -13.33 43.06
CA ASP A 199 12.61 -11.88 43.21
C ASP A 199 11.78 -11.04 42.20
N LEU A 200 10.60 -10.67 42.70
CA LEU A 200 9.62 -9.72 42.16
C LEU A 200 9.90 -8.31 42.70
N SER A 201 10.92 -7.60 42.21
CA SER A 201 11.14 -6.19 42.62
C SER A 201 11.70 -5.22 41.58
N HIS A 202 12.02 -5.64 40.34
CA HIS A 202 12.58 -4.75 39.31
C HIS A 202 11.63 -4.47 38.13
N ARG A 203 10.36 -4.13 38.40
CA ARG A 203 9.34 -3.93 37.35
C ARG A 203 8.98 -2.47 37.03
N GLN A 204 9.80 -1.48 37.40
CA GLN A 204 9.42 -0.06 37.23
C GLN A 204 10.39 0.89 36.50
N GLU A 205 11.49 0.43 35.87
CA GLU A 205 12.41 1.37 35.18
C GLU A 205 12.71 1.08 33.70
N LEU A 206 11.89 0.29 33.01
CA LEU A 206 12.01 0.06 31.56
C LEU A 206 10.95 0.82 30.76
N GLN A 207 10.90 2.13 30.91
CA GLN A 207 10.14 3.01 30.02
C GLN A 207 10.94 4.27 29.72
N ARG A 208 11.92 4.18 28.81
CA ARG A 208 12.51 5.29 28.01
C ARG A 208 13.68 4.75 27.16
N GLU A 209 13.48 3.65 26.44
CA GLU A 209 14.41 3.32 25.34
C GLU A 209 13.89 3.93 24.04
N ASP A 210 14.72 4.80 23.47
CA ASP A 210 14.52 5.45 22.18
C ASP A 210 14.57 4.39 21.06
N ARG A 211 13.38 3.95 20.61
CA ARG A 211 13.18 2.88 19.62
C ARG A 211 13.59 3.26 18.19
N THR A 212 14.17 4.44 17.99
CA THR A 212 14.80 4.86 16.73
C THR A 212 16.17 4.19 16.52
N LYS A 213 16.78 3.67 17.60
CA LYS A 213 18.07 2.98 17.54
C LYS A 213 17.90 1.62 16.87
N THR A 214 18.60 1.45 15.76
CA THR A 214 18.94 0.12 15.25
C THR A 214 19.51 -0.70 16.42
N PRO A 215 19.09 -1.96 16.63
CA PRO A 215 19.70 -2.84 17.62
C PRO A 215 21.23 -2.71 17.56
N SER A 216 21.88 -2.51 18.71
CA SER A 216 23.27 -2.06 18.82
C SER A 216 24.29 -2.91 18.05
N GLY A 217 23.98 -4.17 17.74
CA GLY A 217 24.80 -5.04 16.88
C GLY A 217 24.53 -4.96 15.37
N LEU A 218 23.37 -4.46 14.94
CA LEU A 218 23.01 -4.32 13.51
C LEU A 218 23.59 -3.05 12.87
N ALA A 219 23.91 -2.03 13.67
CA ALA A 219 24.47 -0.78 13.15
C ALA A 219 25.83 -0.99 12.46
N GLN A 220 26.64 -1.94 12.95
CA GLN A 220 27.91 -2.35 12.31
C GLN A 220 27.70 -3.19 11.05
N ILE A 221 26.63 -4.00 11.01
CA ILE A 221 26.31 -4.89 9.89
C ILE A 221 25.81 -4.12 8.65
N PHE A 222 25.18 -2.96 8.87
CA PHE A 222 24.64 -2.09 7.81
C PHE A 222 25.35 -0.73 7.76
N GLU A 223 26.59 -0.66 8.25
CA GLU A 223 27.37 0.57 8.24
C GLU A 223 27.61 1.05 6.80
N GLY A 224 27.18 2.28 6.49
CA GLY A 224 27.19 2.82 5.12
C GLY A 224 26.02 2.35 4.22
N GLY A 225 25.16 1.46 4.70
CA GLY A 225 23.95 1.02 4.01
C GLY A 225 22.91 2.13 3.88
N LYS A 226 22.11 2.08 2.80
CA LYS A 226 20.95 2.96 2.59
C LYS A 226 19.69 2.34 3.15
N TRP A 227 18.77 3.18 3.61
CA TRP A 227 17.58 2.77 4.32
C TRP A 227 16.31 3.12 3.57
N VAL A 228 15.28 2.30 3.75
CA VAL A 228 13.90 2.63 3.40
C VAL A 228 13.18 2.93 4.70
N CYS A 229 12.58 4.12 4.81
CA CYS A 229 11.99 4.63 6.04
C CYS A 229 10.47 4.83 5.86
N ASP A 230 9.67 4.26 6.75
CA ASP A 230 8.25 4.62 6.92
C ASP A 230 8.16 5.83 7.85
N THR A 231 7.69 6.97 7.32
CA THR A 231 7.46 8.15 8.15
C THR A 231 6.07 8.09 8.78
N PRO A 232 5.84 8.78 9.92
CA PRO A 232 4.49 9.06 10.39
C PRO A 232 3.64 9.67 9.27
N GLY A 233 2.39 9.21 9.17
CA GLY A 233 1.46 9.74 8.17
C GLY A 233 1.02 11.16 8.54
N TYR A 234 1.00 12.06 7.56
CA TYR A 234 0.45 13.41 7.77
C TYR A 234 -1.07 13.34 7.95
N ILE A 235 -1.60 13.95 9.02
CA ILE A 235 -3.04 14.04 9.21
C ILE A 235 -3.53 15.25 8.41
N ASN A 236 -4.39 15.00 7.42
CA ASN A 236 -5.01 16.07 6.63
C ASN A 236 -6.44 16.30 7.12
N ASP A 237 -6.69 17.44 7.75
CA ASP A 237 -7.99 17.80 8.32
C ASP A 237 -9.10 17.92 7.26
N GLN A 238 -8.75 18.12 5.99
CA GLN A 238 -9.71 18.18 4.88
C GLN A 238 -10.17 16.80 4.39
N GLN A 239 -9.63 15.71 4.95
CA GLN A 239 -9.97 14.36 4.53
C GLN A 239 -11.29 13.91 5.13
N ILE A 240 -12.26 13.54 4.28
CA ILE A 240 -13.58 13.07 4.73
C ILE A 240 -13.50 11.85 5.67
N LEU A 241 -12.46 11.03 5.56
CA LEU A 241 -12.26 9.85 6.43
C LEU A 241 -12.09 10.23 7.91
N ASN A 242 -11.61 11.44 8.22
CA ASN A 242 -11.44 11.88 9.60
C ASN A 242 -12.78 12.22 10.28
N LEU A 243 -13.85 12.38 9.50
CA LEU A 243 -15.20 12.65 9.98
C LEU A 243 -15.96 11.37 10.33
N LEU A 244 -15.38 10.19 10.04
CA LEU A 244 -16.05 8.90 10.14
C LEU A 244 -15.55 8.11 11.34
N THR A 245 -16.46 7.36 11.97
CA THR A 245 -16.13 6.38 13.00
C THR A 245 -15.45 5.14 12.40
N SER A 246 -14.82 4.32 13.23
CA SER A 246 -14.17 3.08 12.79
C SER A 246 -15.13 2.09 12.10
N GLU A 247 -16.39 2.03 12.56
CA GLU A 247 -17.40 1.17 11.93
C GLU A 247 -17.77 1.69 10.53
N GLU A 248 -17.97 3.00 10.39
CA GLU A 248 -18.27 3.66 9.12
C GLU A 248 -17.10 3.55 8.12
N LEU A 249 -15.87 3.72 8.59
CA LEU A 249 -14.67 3.54 7.77
C LEU A 249 -14.60 2.15 7.14
N SER A 250 -14.99 1.11 7.88
CA SER A 250 -15.00 -0.27 7.39
C SER A 250 -15.98 -0.49 6.22
N LYS A 251 -17.06 0.31 6.16
CA LYS A 251 -18.07 0.27 5.10
C LYS A 251 -17.70 1.19 3.93
N VAL A 252 -17.10 2.35 4.21
CA VAL A 252 -16.68 3.33 3.20
C VAL A 252 -15.47 2.87 2.42
N ILE A 253 -14.44 2.34 3.09
CA ILE A 253 -13.21 1.89 2.45
C ILE A 253 -13.46 0.53 1.81
N PRO A 254 -13.45 0.40 0.47
CA PRO A 254 -13.81 -0.85 -0.18
C PRO A 254 -12.81 -1.96 0.17
N SER A 255 -13.30 -3.02 0.83
CA SER A 255 -12.52 -4.25 1.08
C SER A 255 -12.53 -5.21 -0.13
N ARG A 256 -13.49 -4.99 -1.05
CA ARG A 256 -13.79 -5.79 -2.25
C ARG A 256 -13.76 -4.90 -3.51
N PRO A 257 -13.70 -5.50 -4.71
CA PRO A 257 -13.72 -4.74 -5.95
C PRO A 257 -14.97 -3.87 -6.04
N ILE A 258 -14.79 -2.62 -6.47
CA ILE A 258 -15.92 -1.72 -6.68
C ILE A 258 -16.70 -2.24 -7.87
N ILE A 259 -17.95 -2.63 -7.63
CA ILE A 259 -18.91 -2.96 -8.68
C ILE A 259 -19.65 -1.65 -9.01
N PRO A 260 -19.57 -1.15 -10.24
CA PRO A 260 -20.27 0.07 -10.64
C PRO A 260 -21.79 -0.12 -10.52
N ARG A 261 -22.48 0.85 -9.93
CA ARG A 261 -23.94 0.82 -9.75
C ARG A 261 -24.57 2.02 -10.44
N THR A 262 -25.40 1.77 -11.44
CA THR A 262 -26.05 2.81 -12.24
C THR A 262 -27.49 3.04 -11.80
N ALA A 263 -27.83 4.30 -11.53
CA ALA A 263 -29.20 4.76 -11.32
C ALA A 263 -29.65 5.65 -12.49
N VAL A 264 -30.94 5.63 -12.78
CA VAL A 264 -31.54 6.57 -13.73
C VAL A 264 -32.14 7.73 -12.94
N LEU A 265 -31.69 8.96 -13.23
CA LEU A 265 -32.23 10.17 -12.63
C LEU A 265 -33.04 10.97 -13.66
N ARG A 266 -34.22 11.41 -13.25
CA ARG A 266 -35.03 12.41 -13.95
C ARG A 266 -34.75 13.82 -13.40
N PRO A 267 -34.97 14.88 -14.18
CA PRO A 267 -34.96 16.25 -13.66
C PRO A 267 -35.87 16.37 -12.42
N GLY A 268 -35.38 17.05 -11.39
CA GLY A 268 -36.05 17.14 -10.09
C GLY A 268 -35.88 15.91 -9.19
N GLN A 269 -34.91 15.02 -9.45
CA GLN A 269 -34.56 13.90 -8.56
C GLN A 269 -33.16 14.05 -7.95
N THR A 270 -32.97 13.37 -6.82
CA THR A 270 -31.74 13.34 -6.04
C THR A 270 -31.28 11.89 -5.89
N LEU A 271 -29.98 11.66 -6.05
CA LEU A 271 -29.31 10.42 -5.65
C LEU A 271 -28.49 10.67 -4.39
N PHE A 272 -28.73 9.86 -3.36
CA PHE A 272 -27.88 9.74 -2.19
C PHE A 272 -26.96 8.53 -2.30
N LEU A 273 -25.69 8.73 -1.90
CA LEU A 273 -24.74 7.67 -1.57
C LEU A 273 -24.56 7.67 -0.05
N ALA A 274 -25.29 6.78 0.64
CA ALA A 274 -25.42 6.81 2.09
C ALA A 274 -25.76 8.23 2.60
N ALA A 275 -25.40 8.57 3.84
CA ALA A 275 -25.41 9.95 4.32
C ALA A 275 -24.14 10.75 3.96
N LEU A 276 -23.31 10.23 3.04
CA LEU A 276 -21.98 10.79 2.72
C LEU A 276 -21.98 11.73 1.52
N GLY A 277 -22.83 11.47 0.53
CA GLY A 277 -22.85 12.19 -0.73
C GLY A 277 -24.24 12.34 -1.29
N ARG A 278 -24.49 13.46 -1.94
CA ARG A 278 -25.76 13.81 -2.57
C ARG A 278 -25.49 14.44 -3.94
N VAL A 279 -26.22 13.99 -4.95
CA VAL A 279 -26.22 14.57 -6.29
C VAL A 279 -27.65 14.90 -6.67
N ASP A 280 -27.91 16.18 -6.89
CA ASP A 280 -29.22 16.69 -7.30
C ASP A 280 -29.23 16.95 -8.81
N TYR A 281 -30.12 16.27 -9.53
CA TYR A 281 -30.37 16.59 -10.93
C TYR A 281 -31.48 17.63 -11.00
N VAL A 282 -31.10 18.91 -10.86
CA VAL A 282 -32.04 20.02 -10.71
C VAL A 282 -32.86 20.24 -11.98
N GLU A 283 -32.19 20.38 -13.13
CA GLU A 283 -32.82 20.69 -14.42
C GLU A 283 -32.17 19.92 -15.57
N GLY A 284 -32.98 19.60 -16.58
CA GLY A 284 -32.53 19.02 -17.85
C GLY A 284 -33.69 18.50 -18.68
N LEU A 285 -33.42 18.15 -19.94
CA LEU A 285 -34.47 17.71 -20.88
C LEU A 285 -34.78 16.21 -20.77
N ASN A 286 -33.75 15.41 -20.51
CA ASN A 286 -33.82 13.96 -20.55
C ASN A 286 -33.45 13.34 -19.21
N SER A 287 -33.85 12.09 -19.00
CA SER A 287 -33.29 11.29 -17.92
C SER A 287 -31.82 11.01 -18.18
N ILE A 288 -31.01 10.95 -17.12
CA ILE A 288 -29.58 10.63 -17.20
C ILE A 288 -29.28 9.31 -16.50
N PHE A 289 -28.27 8.60 -16.98
CA PHE A 289 -27.68 7.47 -16.28
C PHE A 289 -26.52 7.99 -15.43
N LEU A 290 -26.61 7.78 -14.11
CA LEU A 290 -25.56 8.13 -13.18
C LEU A 290 -24.95 6.85 -12.60
N THR A 291 -23.70 6.58 -12.99
CA THR A 291 -22.95 5.41 -12.53
C THR A 291 -22.07 5.78 -11.35
N VAL A 292 -22.31 5.14 -10.21
CA VAL A 292 -21.59 5.37 -8.97
C VAL A 292 -20.54 4.27 -8.75
N PHE A 293 -19.31 4.72 -8.51
CA PHE A 293 -18.16 3.89 -8.17
C PHE A 293 -17.83 4.07 -6.69
N ALA A 294 -18.45 3.27 -5.83
CA ALA A 294 -18.27 3.32 -4.38
C ALA A 294 -18.35 1.91 -3.76
N SER A 295 -17.99 1.77 -2.49
CA SER A 295 -18.16 0.51 -1.75
C SER A 295 -19.59 -0.03 -1.89
N SER A 296 -19.73 -1.34 -2.09
CA SER A 296 -21.03 -2.00 -2.21
C SER A 296 -21.85 -1.94 -0.93
N ASP A 297 -21.18 -1.72 0.22
CA ASP A 297 -21.81 -1.67 1.53
C ASP A 297 -22.52 -0.33 1.78
N LEU A 298 -22.24 0.70 0.97
CA LEU A 298 -22.91 1.99 1.02
C LEU A 298 -24.20 1.95 0.18
N PRO A 299 -25.38 2.23 0.76
CA PRO A 299 -26.64 2.22 0.01
C PRO A 299 -26.71 3.36 -1.01
N LEU A 300 -27.39 3.10 -2.13
CA LEU A 300 -27.79 4.12 -3.11
C LEU A 300 -29.29 4.33 -3.01
N HIS A 301 -29.72 5.58 -2.87
CA HIS A 301 -31.14 5.90 -2.74
C HIS A 301 -31.52 7.07 -3.65
N VAL A 302 -32.52 6.87 -4.50
CA VAL A 302 -33.09 7.92 -5.36
C VAL A 302 -34.40 8.41 -4.77
N CYS A 303 -34.57 9.72 -4.67
CA CYS A 303 -35.80 10.34 -4.23
C CYS A 303 -36.13 11.61 -5.04
N ALA A 304 -37.31 12.18 -4.82
CA ALA A 304 -37.67 13.48 -5.40
C ALA A 304 -36.90 14.60 -4.67
N LEU A 305 -36.38 15.58 -5.43
CA LEU A 305 -35.58 16.69 -4.91
C LEU A 305 -36.29 17.43 -3.77
N LYS A 306 -37.60 17.66 -3.90
CA LYS A 306 -38.44 18.32 -2.88
C LYS A 306 -38.47 17.60 -1.52
N ARG A 307 -38.11 16.31 -1.46
CA ARG A 307 -38.12 15.48 -0.25
C ARG A 307 -36.71 15.15 0.25
N ALA A 308 -35.66 15.59 -0.46
CA ALA A 308 -34.30 15.17 -0.18
C ALA A 308 -33.81 15.66 1.19
N ASP A 309 -34.10 16.92 1.55
CA ASP A 309 -33.70 17.50 2.84
C ASP A 309 -34.40 16.80 4.02
N ASP A 310 -35.71 16.60 3.91
CA ASP A 310 -36.51 15.88 4.91
C ASP A 310 -36.03 14.43 5.09
N LEU A 311 -35.69 13.75 3.99
CA LEU A 311 -35.20 12.37 4.03
C LEU A 311 -33.83 12.31 4.73
N TYR A 312 -32.94 13.25 4.41
CA TYR A 312 -31.64 13.33 5.06
C TYR A 312 -31.78 13.57 6.57
N ALA A 313 -32.56 14.59 6.97
CA ALA A 313 -32.79 14.90 8.38
C ALA A 313 -33.39 13.73 9.18
N ARG A 314 -34.24 12.91 8.54
CA ARG A 314 -34.89 11.77 9.20
C ARG A 314 -34.04 10.51 9.25
N HIS A 315 -33.17 10.26 8.27
CA HIS A 315 -32.53 8.95 8.08
C HIS A 315 -31.00 8.96 8.08
N ALA A 316 -30.35 10.13 8.02
CA ALA A 316 -28.89 10.21 8.11
C ALA A 316 -28.38 9.61 9.44
N GLY A 317 -27.41 8.70 9.35
CA GLY A 317 -26.83 8.03 10.53
C GLY A 317 -27.76 7.00 11.20
N LYS A 318 -28.93 6.71 10.64
CA LYS A 318 -29.84 5.67 11.14
C LYS A 318 -29.65 4.36 10.38
N ILE A 319 -30.09 3.25 10.97
CA ILE A 319 -29.86 1.86 10.49
C ILE A 319 -30.52 1.57 9.13
N ASP A 320 -31.38 2.47 8.64
CA ASP A 320 -32.29 2.19 7.53
C ASP A 320 -31.71 2.62 6.16
N LEU A 321 -32.07 3.83 5.70
CA LEU A 321 -31.94 4.26 4.31
C LEU A 321 -30.60 4.91 3.96
N LEU A 322 -30.09 5.78 4.83
CA LEU A 322 -28.86 6.53 4.63
C LEU A 322 -27.81 6.15 5.68
N LYS A 323 -27.73 4.86 6.01
CA LYS A 323 -26.69 4.36 6.91
C LYS A 323 -25.32 4.53 6.27
N VAL A 324 -24.36 4.90 7.11
CA VAL A 324 -22.94 4.85 6.76
C VAL A 324 -22.32 3.59 7.33
#